data_AF-A0A3P6RT98-F1
#
_entry.id   AF-A0A3P6RT98-F1
#
_cell.length_a   1.000
_cell.length_b   1.000
_cell.length_c   1.000
_cell.angle_alpha   90.00
_cell.angle_beta   90.00
_cell.angle_gamma   90.00
#
_symmetry.space_group_name_H-M   'P 1'
#
loop_
_entity.id
_entity.type
_entity.pdbx_description
1 polymer ?
#
loop_
_entity_poly.entity_id
_entity_poly.type
_entity_poly.pdbx_seq_one_letter_code
_entity_poly.pdbx_strand_id
1 'polypeptide(L)'
;MTCSFYVSRCFTFRALNYGGIGAVVGHEMTHGFDNEGRFHDAFGEPRNWWNEEVKKEYVKRAQCLIDQYGKIEVAALTGELF
;
A
#
# COMPACT_ATOMS: atom_id res chain seq x y z
N MET A 1 2.81 -16.42 -12.06
CA MET A 1 1.75 -15.41 -12.26
C MET A 1 0.51 -16.13 -12.72
N THR A 2 -0.48 -16.28 -11.85
CA THR A 2 -1.76 -16.91 -12.20
C THR A 2 -2.61 -15.93 -13.01
N CYS A 3 -3.57 -16.47 -13.76
CA CYS A 3 -4.51 -15.73 -14.62
C CYS A 3 -5.37 -14.68 -13.86
N SER A 4 -5.24 -14.56 -12.52
CA SER A 4 -5.97 -13.57 -11.72
C SER A 4 -5.26 -12.20 -11.63
N PHE A 5 -3.93 -12.16 -11.81
CA PHE A 5 -3.17 -10.92 -11.63
C PHE A 5 -2.91 -10.21 -12.95
N TYR A 6 -2.61 -10.93 -14.04
CA TYR A 6 -2.34 -10.37 -15.36
C TYR A 6 -2.77 -11.36 -16.45
N VAL A 7 -3.67 -10.93 -17.35
CA VAL A 7 -4.15 -11.74 -18.47
C VAL A 7 -3.89 -11.02 -19.78
N SER A 8 -2.85 -11.46 -20.49
CA SER A 8 -2.39 -10.84 -21.75
C SER A 8 -3.15 -11.33 -22.99
N ARG A 9 -4.18 -12.19 -22.84
CA ARG A 9 -4.83 -12.86 -23.98
C ARG A 9 -6.35 -12.83 -23.87
N CYS A 10 -6.94 -12.05 -24.78
CA CYS A 10 -8.33 -12.00 -25.24
C CYS A 10 -9.44 -11.83 -24.17
N PHE A 11 -10.18 -10.72 -24.26
CA PHE A 11 -11.40 -10.37 -23.52
C PHE A 11 -11.27 -10.02 -22.02
N THR A 12 -10.16 -9.44 -21.58
CA THR A 12 -10.15 -8.74 -20.28
C THR A 12 -10.62 -7.29 -20.43
N PHE A 13 -11.75 -6.97 -19.80
CA PHE A 13 -12.19 -5.60 -19.59
C PHE A 13 -11.06 -4.83 -18.90
N ARG A 14 -10.67 -3.65 -19.40
CA ARG A 14 -9.53 -2.88 -18.84
C ARG A 14 -9.62 -2.69 -17.32
N ALA A 15 -10.83 -2.62 -16.77
CA ALA A 15 -11.06 -2.55 -15.33
C ALA A 15 -10.46 -3.72 -14.55
N LEU A 16 -10.47 -4.95 -15.10
CA LEU A 16 -9.81 -6.12 -14.48
C LEU A 16 -8.28 -5.94 -14.50
N ASN A 17 -7.76 -5.44 -15.63
CA ASN A 17 -6.44 -4.82 -15.79
C ASN A 17 -6.01 -3.97 -14.58
N TYR A 18 -6.75 -2.89 -14.37
CA TYR A 18 -6.45 -1.88 -13.37
C TYR A 18 -6.68 -2.38 -11.94
N GLY A 19 -7.70 -3.20 -11.70
CA GLY A 19 -7.99 -3.75 -10.36
C GLY A 19 -7.06 -4.87 -9.94
N GLY A 20 -6.52 -5.65 -10.89
CA GLY A 20 -5.53 -6.69 -10.66
C GLY A 20 -4.11 -6.12 -10.66
N ILE A 21 -3.38 -6.27 -11.77
CA ILE A 21 -1.99 -5.83 -11.88
C ILE A 21 -1.82 -4.32 -11.63
N GLY A 22 -2.81 -3.50 -12.03
CA GLY A 22 -2.72 -2.05 -11.79
C GLY A 22 -2.64 -1.71 -10.31
N ALA A 23 -3.45 -2.38 -9.48
CA ALA A 23 -3.41 -2.21 -8.02
C ALA A 23 -2.08 -2.72 -7.43
N VAL A 24 -1.56 -3.85 -7.93
CA VAL A 24 -0.26 -4.38 -7.49
C VAL A 24 0.88 -3.42 -7.84
N VAL A 25 0.92 -2.89 -9.07
CA VAL A 25 1.92 -1.88 -9.46
C VAL A 25 1.79 -0.64 -8.57
N GLY A 26 0.57 -0.18 -8.30
CA GLY A 26 0.33 0.93 -7.37
C GLY A 26 0.83 0.64 -5.96
N HIS A 27 0.61 -0.57 -5.45
CA HIS A 27 1.11 -1.03 -4.14
C HIS A 27 2.63 -0.95 -4.06
N GLU A 28 3.35 -1.50 -5.04
CA GLU A 28 4.82 -1.44 -5.05
C GLU A 28 5.34 0.00 -5.21
N MET A 29 4.66 0.83 -6.00
CA MET A 29 5.01 2.26 -6.10
C MET A 29 4.82 2.98 -4.76
N THR A 30 3.75 2.67 -4.01
CA THR A 30 3.49 3.30 -2.71
C THR A 30 4.48 2.89 -1.62
N HIS A 31 5.13 1.73 -1.72
CA HIS A 31 6.21 1.35 -0.80
C HIS A 31 7.39 2.33 -0.83
N GLY A 32 7.66 2.99 -1.97
CA GLY A 32 8.64 4.08 -2.02
C GLY A 32 8.29 5.31 -1.17
N PHE A 33 7.06 5.41 -0.66
CA PHE A 33 6.55 6.55 0.12
C PHE A 33 5.92 6.13 1.45
N ASP A 34 6.05 4.86 1.85
CA ASP A 34 5.53 4.38 3.12
C ASP A 34 6.39 4.87 4.30
N ASN A 35 6.16 4.32 5.49
CA ASN A 35 6.82 4.75 6.72
C ASN A 35 8.34 4.61 6.67
N GLU A 36 8.87 3.73 5.81
CA GLU A 36 10.30 3.47 5.61
C GLU A 36 10.80 4.07 4.28
N GLY A 37 10.07 3.84 3.19
CA GLY A 37 10.45 4.28 1.85
C GLY A 37 10.63 5.79 1.73
N ARG A 38 9.80 6.58 2.44
CA ARG A 38 9.88 8.06 2.42
C ARG A 38 11.23 8.64 2.83
N PHE A 39 12.09 7.86 3.50
CA PHE A 39 13.43 8.30 3.91
C PHE A 39 14.48 8.11 2.83
N HIS A 40 14.14 7.51 1.69
CA HIS A 40 15.06 7.30 0.57
C HIS A 40 14.71 8.27 -0.56
N ASP A 41 15.72 8.85 -1.19
CA ASP A 41 15.55 9.72 -2.36
C ASP A 41 15.35 8.91 -3.65
N ALA A 42 15.25 9.59 -4.79
CA ALA A 42 15.05 8.96 -6.10
C ALA A 42 16.19 8.01 -6.55
N PHE A 43 17.35 8.05 -5.88
CA PHE A 43 18.48 7.17 -6.12
C PHE A 43 18.59 6.04 -5.09
N GLY A 44 17.67 6.00 -4.12
CA GLY A 44 17.69 5.03 -3.03
C GLY A 44 18.61 5.42 -1.87
N GLU A 45 19.11 6.66 -1.83
CA GLU A 45 19.98 7.12 -0.74
C GLU A 45 19.16 7.64 0.44
N PRO A 46 19.50 7.29 1.70
CA PRO A 46 18.83 7.83 2.88
C PRO A 46 18.99 9.35 2.97
N ARG A 47 17.90 10.08 2.73
CA ARG A 47 17.86 11.54 2.85
C ARG A 47 16.57 12.01 3.48
N ASN A 48 16.68 13.07 4.25
CA ASN A 48 15.51 13.77 4.75
C ASN A 48 15.08 14.87 3.76
N TRP A 49 14.40 14.46 2.68
CA TRP A 49 14.08 15.33 1.54
C TRP A 49 12.69 15.98 1.61
N TRP A 50 11.89 15.68 2.64
CA TRP A 50 10.63 16.36 2.91
C TRP A 50 10.82 17.58 3.80
N ASN A 51 10.00 18.61 3.58
CA ASN A 51 9.89 19.71 4.53
C ASN A 51 9.16 19.25 5.82
N GLU A 52 9.29 20.03 6.89
CA GLU A 52 8.70 19.68 8.20
C GLU A 52 7.17 19.63 8.19
N GLU A 53 6.52 20.43 7.34
CA GLU A 53 5.06 20.46 7.23
C GLU A 53 4.51 19.15 6.65
N VAL A 54 5.12 18.66 5.56
CA VAL A 54 4.74 17.38 4.94
C VAL A 54 4.97 16.22 5.89
N LYS A 55 6.06 16.22 6.68
CA LYS A 55 6.30 15.17 7.69
C LYS A 55 5.18 15.11 8.73
N LYS A 56 4.77 16.27 9.25
CA LYS A 56 3.70 16.35 10.26
C LYS A 56 2.37 15.88 9.68
N GLU A 57 2.02 16.33 8.47
CA GLU A 57 0.77 15.94 7.84
C GLU A 57 0.76 14.45 7.45
N TYR A 58 1.89 13.89 7.03
CA TYR A 58 2.04 12.46 6.80
C TYR A 58 1.75 11.65 8.07
N VAL A 59 2.41 11.99 9.18
CA VAL A 59 2.25 11.25 10.45
C VAL A 59 0.80 11.32 10.93
N LYS A 60 0.17 12.50 10.81
CA LYS A 60 -1.25 12.68 11.14
C LYS A 60 -2.16 11.75 10.31
N ARG A 61 -1.92 11.60 9.01
CA ARG A 61 -2.72 10.72 8.14
C ARG A 61 -2.43 9.25 8.38
N ALA A 62 -1.17 8.89 8.60
CA ALA A 62 -0.77 7.53 8.94
C ALA A 62 -1.42 7.06 10.25
N GLN A 63 -1.55 7.96 11.24
CA GLN A 63 -2.22 7.63 12.50
C GLN A 63 -3.68 7.17 12.29
N CYS A 64 -4.40 7.76 11.34
CA CYS A 64 -5.76 7.34 11.01
C CYS A 64 -5.81 5.86 10.55
N LEU A 65 -4.84 5.43 9.75
CA LEU A 65 -4.75 4.04 9.30
C LEU A 65 -4.33 3.10 10.44
N ILE A 66 -3.40 3.52 11.30
CA ILE A 66 -3.03 2.77 12.50
C ILE A 66 -4.26 2.54 13.38
N ASP A 67 -5.04 3.59 13.64
CA ASP A 67 -6.25 3.53 14.46
C ASP A 67 -7.36 2.70 13.80
N GLN A 68 -7.46 2.73 12.47
CA GLN A 68 -8.43 1.94 11.72
C GLN A 68 -8.11 0.44 11.81
N TYR A 69 -6.88 0.06 11.45
CA TYR A 69 -6.49 -1.35 11.39
C TYR A 69 -6.26 -1.96 12.77
N GLY A 70 -5.85 -1.15 13.77
CA GLY A 70 -5.71 -1.60 15.15
C GLY A 70 -7.02 -2.00 15.83
N LYS A 71 -8.17 -1.65 15.25
CA LYS A 71 -9.51 -2.06 15.71
C LYS A 71 -10.04 -3.32 15.00
N ILE A 72 -9.33 -3.81 13.99
CA ILE A 72 -9.75 -5.00 13.25
C ILE A 72 -9.31 -6.23 14.05
N GLU A 73 -10.29 -6.95 14.58
CA GLU A 73 -10.06 -8.24 15.20
C GLU A 73 -10.09 -9.34 14.14
N VAL A 74 -9.14 -10.26 14.22
CA VAL A 74 -9.12 -11.43 13.34
C VAL A 74 -9.89 -12.53 14.06
N ALA A 75 -11.08 -12.87 13.55
CA ALA A 75 -11.99 -13.85 14.15
C ALA A 75 -11.33 -15.20 14.50
N ALA A 76 -10.32 -15.61 13.72
CA ALA A 76 -9.55 -16.83 13.99
C ALA A 76 -8.64 -16.75 15.23
N LEU A 77 -8.35 -15.54 15.71
CA LEU A 77 -7.50 -15.26 16.87
C LEU A 77 -8.33 -14.87 18.12
N THR A 78 -9.59 -14.47 17.95
CA THR A 78 -10.50 -14.12 19.06
C THR A 78 -11.27 -15.31 19.62
N GLY A 79 -11.15 -16.48 19.00
CA GLY A 79 -11.86 -17.68 19.44
C GLY A 79 -13.34 -17.72 19.05
N GLU A 80 -13.81 -16.77 18.23
CA GLU A 80 -15.20 -16.69 17.77
C GLU A 80 -15.54 -17.66 16.62
N LEU A 81 -14.53 -18.33 16.06
CA LEU A 81 -14.67 -19.34 15.00
C LEU A 81 -14.64 -20.80 15.51
N PHE A 82 -14.77 -21.02 16.82
CA PHE A 82 -14.93 -22.35 17.43
C PHE A 82 -16.08 -22.38 18.45
#